data_AF-A0A3P8V3E7-F1
#
_entry.id   AF-A0A3P8V3E7-F1
#
_cell.length_a   1.000
_cell.length_b   1.000
_cell.length_c   1.000
_cell.angle_alpha   90.00
_cell.angle_beta   90.00
_cell.angle_gamma   90.00
#
_symmetry.space_group_name_H-M   'P 1'
#
loop_
_entity.id
_entity.type
_entity.pdbx_description
1 polymer ?
#
loop_
_entity_poly.entity_id
_entity_poly.type
_entity_poly.pdbx_seq_one_letter_code
_entity_poly.pdbx_strand_id
1 'polypeptide(L)'
;MYFQVWALFYLVCSFQSELPWANCGNTWNTENCVGLEPYNSTNLTVSLNNTSSAATEFWERRALGMSAGIEELGSVRWELALCLLVSWVCCYFSIWKGVRSSGKVAYFTATFPYVMLLILLIRGLTLPGAWDGVAYYLYPEVEKLANLEVWIEAGSQIFFSYSLTIGTLNVLGSYCEYNNNCYKDCFWLCLLNSGTSFIAGFVVFSVLGFMAQKQGVSVDSVAESGPGLAFIAYPQATAMMPVPQLWTVCFFLMLILLTVDTHFVTVESVITSVSDLFPRLFHAAGRHEIFVLVICTSFFFLHLTLVTEGGIYVFQLIDYYGCTRACQDFMAVCQCVAMAWIFGGDRFSNIIKDMTGQMPCAFFKVCWKYIIPLLSLISFVLYLVDYQHLKINDSYVYPDWANALGWTMTLSSVLMVPLWAAGQMPKRMQSFRQGQEHLQEQKHIVTYIIVYLL
;
A
#
# COMPACT_ATOMS: atom_id res chain seq x y z
N MET A 1 -2.90 -6.84 1.23
CA MET A 1 -3.52 -8.17 1.14
C MET A 1 -4.16 -8.44 -0.22
N TYR A 2 -5.07 -7.62 -0.74
CA TYR A 2 -5.79 -7.91 -2.01
C TYR A 2 -4.87 -8.10 -3.23
N PHE A 3 -3.91 -7.20 -3.40
CA PHE A 3 -2.87 -7.35 -4.42
C PHE A 3 -2.12 -8.69 -4.33
N GLN A 4 -1.86 -9.18 -3.11
CA GLN A 4 -1.22 -10.49 -2.90
C GLN A 4 -2.13 -11.63 -3.36
N VAL A 5 -3.44 -11.55 -3.08
CA VAL A 5 -4.43 -12.57 -3.51
C VAL A 5 -4.55 -12.63 -5.02
N TRP A 6 -4.66 -11.47 -5.67
CA TRP A 6 -4.70 -11.39 -7.13
C TRP A 6 -3.39 -11.84 -7.76
N ALA A 7 -2.25 -11.44 -7.21
CA ALA A 7 -0.94 -11.88 -7.70
C ALA A 7 -0.74 -13.39 -7.55
N LEU A 8 -1.20 -14.00 -6.44
CA LEU A 8 -1.21 -15.46 -6.28
C LEU A 8 -2.09 -16.16 -7.31
N PHE A 9 -3.28 -15.62 -7.58
CA PHE A 9 -4.18 -16.15 -8.60
C PHE A 9 -3.52 -16.13 -9.99
N TYR A 10 -2.95 -14.98 -10.37
CA TYR A 10 -2.23 -14.85 -11.63
C TYR A 10 -0.98 -15.74 -11.69
N LEU A 11 -0.22 -15.86 -10.59
CA LEU A 11 0.93 -16.76 -10.52
C LEU A 11 0.53 -18.21 -10.81
N VAL A 12 -0.57 -18.69 -10.22
CA VAL A 12 -1.09 -20.05 -10.49
C VAL A 12 -1.51 -20.18 -11.97
N CYS A 13 -2.17 -19.18 -12.52
CA CYS A 13 -2.56 -19.15 -13.93
C CYS A 13 -1.34 -19.13 -14.89
N SER A 14 -0.19 -18.63 -14.44
CA SER A 14 1.02 -18.49 -15.24
C SER A 14 1.69 -19.82 -15.59
N PHE A 15 1.32 -20.91 -14.90
CA PHE A 15 1.84 -22.26 -15.15
C PHE A 15 1.06 -23.02 -16.24
N GLN A 16 0.09 -22.38 -16.90
CA GLN A 16 -0.61 -22.95 -18.04
C GLN A 16 0.25 -22.92 -19.31
N SER A 17 -0.02 -23.86 -20.23
CA SER A 17 0.72 -23.95 -21.51
C SER A 17 0.56 -22.71 -22.37
N GLU A 18 -0.62 -22.09 -22.33
CA GLU A 18 -0.89 -20.78 -22.91
C GLU A 18 -1.38 -19.86 -21.78
N LEU A 19 -0.93 -18.60 -21.78
CA LEU A 19 -1.38 -17.64 -20.79
C LEU A 19 -2.85 -17.28 -21.04
N PRO A 20 -3.73 -17.32 -20.03
CA PRO A 20 -5.17 -17.15 -20.25
C PRO A 20 -5.60 -15.72 -20.63
N TRP A 21 -4.69 -14.74 -20.54
CA TRP A 21 -4.90 -13.37 -21.02
C TRP A 21 -4.20 -13.09 -22.36
N ALA A 22 -3.66 -14.10 -23.05
CA ALA A 22 -2.96 -13.91 -24.33
C ALA A 22 -3.89 -13.88 -25.55
N ASN A 23 -5.07 -14.50 -25.47
CA ASN A 23 -5.99 -14.63 -26.59
C ASN A 23 -7.45 -14.39 -26.19
N CYS A 24 -8.30 -14.16 -27.19
CA CYS A 24 -9.74 -13.94 -27.02
C CYS A 24 -10.57 -15.22 -27.19
N GLY A 25 -9.95 -16.40 -27.19
CA GLY A 25 -10.59 -17.68 -27.49
C GLY A 25 -11.26 -18.36 -26.29
N ASN A 26 -11.43 -17.66 -25.16
CA ASN A 26 -11.86 -18.25 -23.91
C ASN A 26 -13.36 -18.07 -23.67
N THR A 27 -13.92 -18.86 -22.76
CA THR A 27 -15.36 -18.84 -22.44
C THR A 27 -15.84 -17.54 -21.79
N TRP A 28 -14.93 -16.73 -21.25
CA TRP A 28 -15.24 -15.44 -20.63
C TRP A 28 -15.13 -14.26 -21.61
N ASN A 29 -14.62 -14.49 -22.83
CA ASN A 29 -14.39 -13.43 -23.78
C ASN A 29 -15.67 -12.99 -24.50
N THR A 30 -15.72 -11.72 -24.90
CA THR A 30 -16.82 -11.18 -25.73
C THR A 30 -16.45 -11.08 -27.20
N GLU A 31 -17.44 -10.83 -28.06
CA GLU A 31 -17.22 -10.55 -29.49
C GLU A 31 -16.38 -9.28 -29.72
N ASN A 32 -16.31 -8.37 -28.74
CA ASN A 32 -15.55 -7.13 -28.81
C ASN A 32 -14.09 -7.29 -28.32
N CYS A 33 -13.69 -8.50 -27.95
CA CYS A 33 -12.33 -8.78 -27.50
C CYS A 33 -11.33 -8.67 -28.65
N VAL A 34 -10.28 -7.88 -28.44
CA VAL A 34 -9.18 -7.72 -29.40
C VAL A 34 -7.92 -8.38 -28.83
N GLY A 35 -7.36 -9.30 -29.62
CA GLY A 35 -6.14 -10.04 -29.29
C GLY A 35 -4.86 -9.21 -29.42
N LEU A 36 -3.71 -9.86 -29.19
CA LEU A 36 -2.39 -9.23 -29.23
C LEU A 36 -1.86 -8.98 -30.65
N GLU A 37 -2.54 -9.47 -31.69
CA GLU A 37 -2.10 -9.29 -33.07
C GLU A 37 -2.44 -7.89 -33.60
N PRO A 38 -1.52 -7.25 -34.34
CA PRO A 38 -1.82 -5.99 -35.01
C PRO A 38 -2.97 -6.19 -35.99
N TYR A 39 -3.88 -5.22 -36.01
CA TYR A 39 -5.08 -5.20 -36.81
C TYR A 39 -4.75 -5.30 -38.31
N ASN A 40 -4.62 -6.51 -38.85
CA ASN A 40 -4.63 -6.75 -40.29
C ASN A 40 -6.09 -6.72 -40.75
N SER A 41 -6.68 -5.53 -40.85
CA SER A 41 -8.04 -5.38 -41.39
C SER A 41 -8.07 -4.52 -42.63
N THR A 42 -7.99 -5.21 -43.76
CA THR A 42 -9.04 -5.04 -44.75
C THR A 42 -10.36 -5.53 -44.14
N ASN A 43 -11.34 -4.63 -43.99
CA ASN A 43 -12.80 -4.89 -43.84
C ASN A 43 -13.44 -5.12 -42.45
N LEU A 44 -12.99 -4.48 -41.37
CA LEU A 44 -13.80 -4.39 -40.14
C LEU A 44 -13.84 -2.95 -39.60
N THR A 45 -14.89 -2.21 -39.94
CA THR A 45 -15.28 -0.95 -39.27
C THR A 45 -15.85 -1.27 -37.89
N VAL A 46 -14.99 -1.72 -36.98
CA VAL A 46 -15.32 -1.79 -35.55
C VAL A 46 -15.06 -0.40 -34.98
N SER A 47 -16.06 0.19 -34.33
CA SER A 47 -15.87 1.43 -33.59
C SER A 47 -14.83 1.18 -32.48
N LEU A 48 -13.67 1.84 -32.53
CA LEU A 48 -12.62 1.73 -31.52
C LEU A 48 -13.09 2.03 -30.08
N ASN A 49 -14.25 2.66 -29.92
CA ASN A 49 -14.77 3.05 -28.60
C ASN A 49 -15.33 1.88 -27.76
N ASN A 50 -15.56 0.69 -28.32
CA ASN A 50 -16.18 -0.43 -27.61
C ASN A 50 -15.33 -1.71 -27.55
N THR A 51 -14.04 -1.64 -27.91
CA THR A 51 -13.14 -2.80 -27.91
C THR A 51 -12.35 -2.92 -26.61
N SER A 52 -12.19 -4.15 -26.11
CA SER A 52 -11.43 -4.48 -24.90
C SER A 52 -10.30 -5.46 -25.20
N SER A 53 -9.17 -5.35 -24.49
CA SER A 53 -8.07 -6.32 -24.66
C SER A 53 -8.40 -7.66 -23.98
N ALA A 54 -7.81 -8.75 -24.47
CA ALA A 54 -7.90 -10.06 -23.82
C ALA A 54 -7.50 -10.03 -22.32
N ALA A 55 -6.50 -9.20 -21.96
CA ALA A 55 -6.07 -9.03 -20.57
C ALA A 55 -7.10 -8.27 -19.72
N THR A 56 -7.76 -7.26 -20.29
CA THR A 56 -8.86 -6.53 -19.63
C THR A 56 -10.02 -7.46 -19.34
N GLU A 57 -10.46 -8.24 -20.34
CA GLU A 57 -11.56 -9.19 -20.14
C GLU A 57 -11.19 -10.33 -19.18
N PHE A 58 -9.93 -10.79 -19.19
CA PHE A 58 -9.47 -11.76 -18.21
C PHE A 58 -9.56 -11.19 -16.78
N TRP A 59 -9.10 -9.95 -16.57
CA TRP A 59 -9.17 -9.28 -15.27
C TRP A 59 -10.62 -9.10 -14.79
N GLU A 60 -11.45 -8.45 -15.60
CA GLU A 60 -12.80 -8.05 -15.21
C GLU A 60 -13.75 -9.23 -15.15
N ARG A 61 -13.72 -10.14 -16.13
CA ARG A 61 -14.75 -11.20 -16.28
C ARG A 61 -14.33 -12.54 -15.68
N ARG A 62 -13.05 -12.92 -15.81
CA ARG A 62 -12.58 -14.25 -15.35
C ARG A 62 -12.02 -14.22 -13.94
N ALA A 63 -11.07 -13.32 -13.67
CA ALA A 63 -10.38 -13.22 -12.40
C ALA A 63 -11.34 -12.67 -11.33
N LEU A 64 -11.86 -11.45 -11.54
CA LEU A 64 -12.78 -10.80 -10.63
C LEU A 64 -14.22 -11.30 -10.79
N GLY A 65 -14.70 -11.43 -12.03
CA GLY A 65 -16.13 -11.67 -12.28
C GLY A 65 -16.96 -10.47 -11.82
N MET A 66 -16.58 -9.26 -12.24
CA MET A 66 -17.13 -8.01 -11.74
C MET A 66 -18.66 -7.96 -11.86
N SER A 67 -19.32 -7.62 -10.74
CA SER A 67 -20.75 -7.31 -10.71
C SER A 67 -21.03 -5.93 -11.30
N ALA A 68 -22.30 -5.53 -11.36
CA ALA A 68 -22.70 -4.21 -11.87
C ALA A 68 -22.35 -3.05 -10.92
N GLY A 69 -22.16 -3.32 -9.62
CA GLY A 69 -21.92 -2.29 -8.62
C GLY A 69 -21.76 -2.82 -7.20
N ILE A 70 -21.46 -1.92 -6.25
CA ILE A 70 -21.26 -2.24 -4.84
C ILE A 70 -22.53 -2.77 -4.15
N GLU A 71 -23.70 -2.46 -4.70
CA GLU A 71 -25.01 -2.93 -4.21
C GLU A 71 -25.23 -4.42 -4.48
N GLU A 72 -24.52 -4.95 -5.49
CA GLU A 72 -24.58 -6.34 -5.92
C GLU A 72 -23.24 -7.01 -5.64
N LEU A 73 -23.01 -7.45 -4.40
CA LEU A 73 -21.76 -8.15 -4.06
C LEU A 73 -21.61 -9.49 -4.83
N GLY A 74 -22.72 -10.12 -5.20
CA GLY A 74 -22.71 -11.38 -5.93
C GLY A 74 -22.13 -12.55 -5.12
N SER A 75 -21.55 -13.52 -5.82
CA SER A 75 -21.00 -14.73 -5.21
C SER A 75 -19.53 -14.57 -4.79
N VAL A 76 -19.07 -15.38 -3.82
CA VAL A 76 -17.65 -15.44 -3.46
C VAL A 76 -16.89 -16.20 -4.55
N ARG A 77 -15.86 -15.56 -5.13
CA ARG A 77 -14.96 -16.19 -6.10
C ARG A 77 -14.08 -17.21 -5.38
N TRP A 78 -14.46 -18.49 -5.42
CA TRP A 78 -13.82 -19.53 -4.60
C TRP A 78 -12.31 -19.67 -4.83
N GLU A 79 -11.82 -19.46 -6.05
CA GLU A 79 -10.39 -19.49 -6.38
C GLU A 79 -9.63 -18.35 -5.68
N LEU A 80 -10.20 -17.15 -5.66
CA LEU A 80 -9.66 -16.01 -4.93
C LEU A 80 -9.77 -16.21 -3.41
N ALA A 81 -10.85 -16.84 -2.94
CA ALA A 81 -11.01 -17.20 -1.53
C ALA A 81 -9.95 -18.21 -1.07
N LEU A 82 -9.55 -19.15 -1.94
CA LEU A 82 -8.45 -20.07 -1.68
C LEU A 82 -7.10 -19.32 -1.63
N CYS A 83 -6.84 -18.42 -2.59
CA CYS A 83 -5.64 -17.57 -2.57
C CYS A 83 -5.60 -16.68 -1.30
N LEU A 84 -6.75 -16.17 -0.85
CA LEU A 84 -6.89 -15.42 0.39
C LEU A 84 -6.59 -16.28 1.62
N LEU A 85 -7.09 -17.52 1.66
CA LEU A 85 -6.79 -18.47 2.73
C LEU A 85 -5.29 -18.75 2.80
N VAL A 86 -4.66 -19.07 1.67
CA VAL A 86 -3.21 -19.28 1.58
C VAL A 86 -2.45 -18.06 2.09
N SER A 87 -2.84 -16.85 1.68
CA SER A 87 -2.20 -15.61 2.11
C SER A 87 -2.26 -15.41 3.63
N TRP A 88 -3.41 -15.69 4.25
CA TRP A 88 -3.59 -15.59 5.70
C TRP A 88 -2.85 -16.68 6.47
N VAL A 89 -2.82 -17.91 5.94
CA VAL A 89 -2.03 -19.00 6.52
C VAL A 89 -0.54 -18.66 6.49
N CYS A 90 -0.03 -18.14 5.37
CA CYS A 90 1.36 -17.65 5.29
C CYS A 90 1.62 -16.51 6.29
N CYS A 91 0.70 -15.54 6.40
CA CYS A 91 0.80 -14.45 7.37
C CYS A 91 0.89 -14.96 8.81
N TYR A 92 -0.01 -15.87 9.19
CA TYR A 92 -0.01 -16.49 10.51
C TYR A 92 1.37 -17.10 10.85
N PHE A 93 1.87 -18.01 10.01
CA PHE A 93 3.15 -18.68 10.28
C PHE A 93 4.35 -17.73 10.21
N SER A 94 4.28 -16.64 9.45
CA SER A 94 5.33 -15.64 9.43
C SER A 94 5.43 -14.88 10.75
N ILE A 95 4.29 -14.49 11.35
CA ILE A 95 4.26 -13.61 12.53
C ILE A 95 3.95 -14.32 13.86
N TRP A 96 3.63 -15.61 13.86
CA TRP A 96 3.20 -16.35 15.07
C TRP A 96 4.15 -16.30 16.27
N LYS A 97 5.45 -16.04 16.06
CA LYS A 97 6.46 -15.86 17.14
C LYS A 97 6.98 -14.43 17.21
N GLY A 98 6.17 -13.48 16.73
CA GLY A 98 6.53 -12.07 16.54
C GLY A 98 7.76 -11.89 15.66
N VAL A 99 8.50 -10.81 15.95
CA VAL A 99 9.64 -10.32 15.15
C VAL A 99 10.76 -11.34 14.94
N ARG A 100 10.83 -12.37 15.80
CA ARG A 100 11.81 -13.46 15.68
C ARG A 100 11.51 -14.38 14.51
N SER A 101 10.24 -14.55 14.15
CA SER A 101 9.81 -15.35 12.99
C SER A 101 9.73 -14.47 11.75
N SER A 102 9.08 -13.31 11.83
CA SER A 102 8.91 -12.41 10.69
C SER A 102 10.28 -11.91 10.19
N GLY A 103 11.20 -11.57 11.10
CA GLY A 103 12.58 -11.22 10.75
C GLY A 103 13.36 -12.33 10.05
N LYS A 104 13.06 -13.62 10.32
CA LYS A 104 13.68 -14.75 9.60
C LYS A 104 13.14 -14.89 8.19
N VAL A 105 11.82 -14.74 8.03
CA VAL A 105 11.16 -14.80 6.72
C VAL A 105 11.63 -13.64 5.83
N ALA A 106 11.77 -12.44 6.41
CA ALA A 106 12.24 -11.22 5.75
C ALA A 106 13.60 -11.37 5.05
N TYR A 107 14.50 -12.24 5.53
CA TYR A 107 15.77 -12.49 4.84
C TYR A 107 15.59 -12.99 3.42
N PHE A 108 14.53 -13.74 3.13
CA PHE A 108 14.19 -14.16 1.79
C PHE A 108 13.22 -13.17 1.12
N THR A 109 12.11 -12.85 1.78
CA THR A 109 11.02 -12.08 1.18
C THR A 109 11.41 -10.64 0.85
N ALA A 110 12.30 -10.00 1.62
CA ALA A 110 12.76 -8.64 1.35
C ALA A 110 13.94 -8.58 0.37
N THR A 111 14.78 -9.62 0.31
CA THR A 111 16.00 -9.58 -0.52
C THR A 111 15.78 -10.13 -1.93
N PHE A 112 14.96 -11.18 -2.07
CA PHE A 112 14.73 -11.84 -3.35
C PHE A 112 14.05 -10.94 -4.41
N PRO A 113 13.15 -10.00 -4.05
CA PRO A 113 12.63 -9.01 -5.00
C PRO A 113 13.72 -8.23 -5.73
N TYR A 114 14.87 -7.95 -5.11
CA TYR A 114 15.98 -7.27 -5.79
C TYR A 114 16.62 -8.12 -6.88
N VAL A 115 16.71 -9.44 -6.67
CA VAL A 115 17.17 -10.37 -7.71
C VAL A 115 16.18 -10.39 -8.87
N MET A 116 14.88 -10.44 -8.59
CA MET A 116 13.84 -10.41 -9.61
C MET A 116 13.79 -9.07 -10.35
N LEU A 117 13.91 -7.95 -9.64
CA LEU A 117 14.00 -6.61 -10.23
C LEU A 117 15.20 -6.50 -11.17
N LEU A 118 16.36 -7.05 -10.79
CA LEU A 118 17.53 -7.06 -11.67
C LEU A 118 17.28 -7.87 -12.96
N ILE A 119 16.68 -9.06 -12.84
CA ILE A 119 16.35 -9.91 -14.00
C ILE A 119 15.35 -9.20 -14.92
N LEU A 120 14.28 -8.63 -14.35
CA LEU A 120 13.25 -7.91 -15.10
C LEU A 120 13.78 -6.59 -15.68
N LEU A 121 14.74 -5.92 -15.02
CA LEU A 121 15.40 -4.73 -15.53
C LEU A 121 16.25 -5.05 -16.75
N ILE A 122 17.12 -6.06 -16.66
CA ILE A 122 17.93 -6.51 -17.80
C ILE A 122 17.00 -6.92 -18.94
N ARG A 123 15.95 -7.69 -18.63
CA ARG A 123 15.00 -8.10 -19.67
C ARG A 123 14.31 -6.89 -20.29
N GLY A 124 13.72 -6.02 -19.49
CA GLY A 124 12.97 -4.84 -19.92
C GLY A 124 13.81 -3.95 -20.82
N LEU A 125 15.05 -3.63 -20.42
CA LEU A 125 15.95 -2.77 -21.21
C LEU A 125 16.46 -3.44 -22.51
N THR A 126 16.41 -4.76 -22.63
CA THR A 126 16.78 -5.48 -23.86
C THR A 126 15.62 -5.61 -24.87
N LEU A 127 14.40 -5.22 -24.49
CA LEU A 127 13.26 -5.27 -25.39
C LEU A 127 13.31 -4.13 -26.42
N PRO A 128 12.80 -4.37 -27.65
CA PRO A 128 12.67 -3.28 -28.62
C PRO A 128 11.68 -2.24 -28.08
N GLY A 129 11.96 -0.94 -28.27
CA GLY A 129 11.05 0.13 -27.81
C GLY A 129 11.18 0.48 -26.33
N ALA A 130 12.02 -0.24 -25.57
CA ALA A 130 12.23 0.01 -24.15
C ALA A 130 12.69 1.45 -23.85
N TRP A 131 13.54 2.02 -24.72
CA TRP A 131 14.06 3.37 -24.54
C TRP A 131 13.01 4.47 -24.75
N ASP A 132 11.95 4.23 -25.54
CA ASP A 132 10.85 5.18 -25.68
C ASP A 132 10.09 5.29 -24.35
N GLY A 133 9.90 4.16 -23.66
CA GLY A 133 9.32 4.14 -22.32
C GLY A 133 10.23 4.76 -21.27
N VAL A 134 11.54 4.48 -21.28
CA VAL A 134 12.50 5.13 -20.38
C VAL A 134 12.57 6.64 -20.62
N ALA A 135 12.47 7.09 -21.87
CA ALA A 135 12.37 8.50 -22.20
C ALA A 135 11.07 9.09 -21.61
N TYR A 136 9.93 8.43 -21.80
CA TYR A 136 8.67 8.86 -21.18
C TYR A 136 8.76 8.97 -19.64
N TYR A 137 9.48 8.05 -18.98
CA TYR A 137 9.67 8.08 -17.53
C TYR A 137 10.50 9.27 -17.04
N LEU A 138 11.58 9.62 -17.74
CA LEU A 138 12.59 10.55 -17.23
C LEU A 138 12.59 11.92 -17.91
N TYR A 139 11.88 12.09 -19.01
CA TYR A 139 11.89 13.35 -19.75
C TYR A 139 11.29 14.47 -18.88
N PRO A 140 12.05 15.52 -18.55
CA PRO A 140 11.63 16.50 -17.56
C PRO A 140 10.68 17.53 -18.17
N GLU A 141 9.43 17.54 -17.72
CA GLU A 141 8.47 18.62 -17.98
C GLU A 141 8.53 19.66 -16.87
N VAL A 142 9.50 20.57 -16.94
CA VAL A 142 9.80 21.55 -15.87
C VAL A 142 8.60 22.46 -15.54
N GLU A 143 7.73 22.70 -16.52
CA GLU A 143 6.49 23.49 -16.35
C GLU A 143 5.56 22.87 -15.27
N LYS A 144 5.57 21.54 -15.12
CA LYS A 144 4.77 20.86 -14.09
C LYS A 144 5.22 21.18 -12.67
N LEU A 145 6.46 21.62 -12.46
CA LEU A 145 6.96 22.03 -11.13
C LEU A 145 6.27 23.29 -10.59
N ALA A 146 5.64 24.10 -11.46
CA ALA A 146 4.84 25.25 -11.06
C ALA A 146 3.46 24.84 -10.52
N ASN A 147 3.00 23.61 -10.79
CA ASN A 147 1.74 23.10 -10.26
C ASN A 147 1.95 22.62 -8.81
N LEU A 148 1.21 23.22 -7.87
CA LEU A 148 1.25 22.86 -6.45
C LEU A 148 0.80 21.41 -6.21
N GLU A 149 -0.13 20.90 -7.02
CA GLU A 149 -0.63 19.53 -6.93
C GLU A 149 0.50 18.50 -7.07
N VAL A 150 1.47 18.75 -7.95
CA VAL A 150 2.64 17.86 -8.14
C VAL A 150 3.44 17.70 -6.85
N TRP A 151 3.56 18.76 -6.05
CA TRP A 151 4.26 18.71 -4.76
C TRP A 151 3.43 18.01 -3.68
N ILE A 152 2.10 18.18 -3.70
CA ILE A 152 1.18 17.49 -2.78
C ILE A 152 1.21 15.98 -3.06
N GLU A 153 1.14 15.58 -4.34
CA GLU A 153 1.26 14.18 -4.74
C GLU A 153 2.63 13.60 -4.36
N ALA A 154 3.72 14.34 -4.57
CA ALA A 154 5.05 13.92 -4.16
C ALA A 154 5.15 13.71 -2.63
N GLY A 155 4.60 14.63 -1.84
CA GLY A 155 4.54 14.50 -0.38
C GLY A 155 3.73 13.27 0.04
N SER A 156 2.51 13.14 -0.49
CA SER A 156 1.61 12.00 -0.26
C SER A 156 2.29 10.66 -0.58
N GLN A 157 2.98 10.58 -1.73
CA GLN A 157 3.71 9.38 -2.14
C GLN A 157 4.78 8.97 -1.12
N ILE A 158 5.52 9.93 -0.55
CA ILE A 158 6.50 9.65 0.50
C ILE A 158 5.81 9.15 1.79
N PHE A 159 4.72 9.78 2.23
CA PHE A 159 3.99 9.33 3.41
C PHE A 159 3.52 7.87 3.29
N PHE A 160 2.89 7.53 2.16
CA PHE A 160 2.44 6.16 1.89
C PHE A 160 3.60 5.18 1.70
N SER A 161 4.62 5.56 0.93
CA SER A 161 5.74 4.66 0.61
C SER A 161 6.53 4.23 1.84
N TYR A 162 6.69 5.10 2.84
CA TYR A 162 7.36 4.78 4.09
C TYR A 162 6.41 4.31 5.20
N SER A 163 5.09 4.26 4.93
CA SER A 163 4.06 3.97 5.96
C SER A 163 4.17 4.89 7.17
N LEU A 164 4.43 6.18 6.94
CA LEU A 164 4.56 7.18 8.00
C LEU A 164 3.21 7.39 8.69
N THR A 165 3.25 7.76 9.97
CA THR A 165 2.07 8.05 10.82
C THR A 165 1.17 6.87 11.17
N ILE A 166 1.24 5.76 10.42
CA ILE A 166 0.52 4.50 10.69
C ILE A 166 1.06 3.81 11.94
N GLY A 167 2.33 4.07 12.30
CA GLY A 167 3.00 3.62 13.53
C GLY A 167 3.68 2.26 13.45
N THR A 168 3.66 1.61 12.29
CA THR A 168 4.44 0.40 11.99
C THR A 168 5.92 0.56 12.33
N LEU A 169 6.51 1.73 12.00
CA LEU A 169 7.90 2.04 12.34
C LEU A 169 8.12 2.23 13.86
N ASN A 170 7.10 2.67 14.61
CA ASN A 170 7.20 2.78 16.06
C ASN A 170 7.27 1.38 16.70
N VAL A 171 6.44 0.46 16.21
CA VAL A 171 6.46 -0.94 16.66
C VAL A 171 7.79 -1.59 16.31
N LEU A 172 8.24 -1.50 15.05
CA LEU A 172 9.55 -2.07 14.66
C LEU A 172 10.71 -1.46 15.45
N GLY A 173 10.69 -0.14 15.67
CA GLY A 173 11.69 0.55 16.48
C GLY A 173 11.72 0.11 17.94
N SER A 174 10.59 -0.34 18.50
CA SER A 174 10.51 -0.84 19.88
C SER A 174 11.30 -2.13 20.13
N TYR A 175 11.59 -2.88 19.06
CA TYR A 175 12.39 -4.11 19.11
C TYR A 175 13.89 -3.87 18.89
N CYS A 176 14.30 -2.66 18.52
CA CYS A 176 15.72 -2.31 18.38
C CYS A 176 16.40 -2.20 19.74
N GLU A 177 17.72 -2.44 19.75
CA GLU A 177 18.53 -2.17 20.93
C GLU A 177 18.52 -0.67 21.27
N TYR A 178 18.55 -0.32 22.56
CA TYR A 178 18.47 1.07 23.01
C TYR A 178 19.58 1.97 22.43
N ASN A 179 20.80 1.43 22.32
CA ASN A 179 21.96 2.15 21.80
C ASN A 179 22.15 2.01 20.27
N ASN A 180 21.14 1.50 19.56
CA ASN A 180 21.22 1.33 18.12
C ASN A 180 21.31 2.69 17.41
N ASN A 181 22.11 2.75 16.35
CA ASN A 181 22.27 3.98 15.58
C ASN A 181 21.11 4.17 14.59
N CYS A 182 19.99 4.67 15.10
CA CYS A 182 18.78 4.90 14.32
C CYS A 182 18.98 5.90 13.17
N TYR A 183 19.96 6.81 13.24
CA TYR A 183 20.27 7.73 12.13
C TYR A 183 20.77 7.00 10.89
N LYS A 184 21.71 6.08 11.10
CA LYS A 184 22.26 5.26 10.02
C LYS A 184 21.16 4.40 9.39
N ASP A 185 20.31 3.81 10.22
CA ASP A 185 19.22 2.97 9.75
C ASP A 185 18.19 3.79 8.96
N CYS A 186 17.80 4.97 9.46
CA CYS A 186 16.89 5.86 8.74
C CYS A 186 17.47 6.30 7.39
N PHE A 187 18.77 6.60 7.31
CA PHE A 187 19.40 6.97 6.04
C PHE A 187 19.32 5.82 5.02
N TRP A 188 19.68 4.59 5.43
CA TRP A 188 19.60 3.43 4.55
C TRP A 188 18.16 3.09 4.16
N LEU A 189 17.22 3.17 5.10
CA LEU A 189 15.80 2.97 4.85
C LEU A 189 15.30 3.96 3.79
N CYS A 190 15.63 5.25 3.94
CA CYS A 190 15.30 6.28 2.97
C CYS A 190 15.90 5.98 1.58
N LEU A 191 17.21 5.72 1.53
CA LEU A 191 17.93 5.48 0.28
C LEU A 191 17.43 4.22 -0.44
N LEU A 192 17.23 3.11 0.27
CA LEU A 192 16.81 1.84 -0.31
C LEU A 192 15.36 1.92 -0.80
N ASN A 193 14.44 2.50 -0.04
CA ASN A 193 13.05 2.62 -0.48
C ASN A 193 12.91 3.49 -1.75
N SER A 194 13.49 4.70 -1.75
CA SER A 194 13.43 5.61 -2.89
C SER A 194 14.24 5.07 -4.09
N GLY A 195 15.41 4.48 -3.83
CA GLY A 195 16.23 3.85 -4.87
C GLY A 195 15.54 2.65 -5.53
N THR A 196 14.84 1.83 -4.74
CA THR A 196 14.04 0.70 -5.27
C THR A 196 12.91 1.22 -6.15
N SER A 197 12.21 2.27 -5.71
CA SER A 197 11.13 2.89 -6.49
C SER A 197 11.64 3.46 -7.83
N PHE A 198 12.81 4.10 -7.82
CA PHE A 198 13.46 4.60 -9.02
C PHE A 198 13.83 3.47 -10.00
N ILE A 199 14.45 2.40 -9.51
CA ILE A 199 14.80 1.22 -10.33
C ILE A 199 13.56 0.52 -10.86
N ALA A 200 12.51 0.36 -10.04
CA ALA A 200 11.25 -0.22 -10.45
C ALA A 200 10.58 0.60 -11.56
N GLY A 201 10.73 1.94 -11.56
CA GLY A 201 10.33 2.81 -12.66
C GLY A 201 10.94 2.40 -14.00
N PHE A 202 12.25 2.11 -14.05
CA PHE A 202 12.87 1.58 -15.28
C PHE A 202 12.28 0.23 -15.70
N VAL A 203 12.02 -0.68 -14.76
CA VAL A 203 11.42 -1.99 -15.06
C VAL A 203 10.04 -1.81 -15.70
N VAL A 204 9.19 -0.97 -15.09
CA VAL A 204 7.83 -0.66 -15.59
C VAL A 204 7.88 -0.01 -16.95
N PHE A 205 8.55 1.12 -17.07
CA PHE A 205 8.46 1.91 -18.27
C PHE A 205 9.22 1.28 -19.45
N SER A 206 10.28 0.49 -19.22
CA SER A 206 10.91 -0.27 -20.32
C SER A 206 9.97 -1.32 -20.91
N VAL A 207 9.18 -2.00 -20.10
CA VAL A 207 8.18 -2.99 -20.56
C VAL A 207 6.99 -2.31 -21.22
N LEU A 208 6.51 -1.18 -20.69
CA LEU A 208 5.45 -0.38 -21.32
C LEU A 208 5.89 0.20 -22.67
N GLY A 209 7.14 0.68 -22.79
CA GLY A 209 7.69 1.15 -24.07
C GLY A 209 7.72 0.05 -25.13
N PHE A 210 8.09 -1.17 -24.73
CA PHE A 210 7.99 -2.35 -25.60
C PHE A 210 6.56 -2.64 -26.06
N MET A 211 5.59 -2.61 -25.13
CA MET A 211 4.18 -2.83 -25.45
C MET A 211 3.65 -1.76 -26.41
N ALA A 212 3.93 -0.49 -26.13
CA ALA A 212 3.57 0.65 -26.97
C ALA A 212 4.12 0.50 -28.39
N GLN A 213 5.41 0.15 -28.53
CA GLN A 213 6.02 -0.07 -29.84
C GLN A 213 5.40 -1.26 -30.58
N LYS A 214 5.10 -2.37 -29.88
CA LYS A 214 4.48 -3.55 -30.49
C LYS A 214 3.05 -3.29 -30.98
N GLN A 215 2.32 -2.45 -30.28
CA GLN A 215 0.95 -2.08 -30.62
C GLN A 215 0.86 -0.88 -31.57
N GLY A 216 1.97 -0.16 -31.79
CA GLY A 216 1.99 1.04 -32.62
C GLY A 216 1.26 2.23 -31.98
N VAL A 217 1.23 2.29 -30.64
CA VAL A 217 0.56 3.34 -29.85
C VAL A 217 1.58 4.09 -28.99
N SER A 218 1.16 5.19 -28.35
CA SER A 218 2.00 5.96 -27.44
C SER A 218 2.06 5.35 -26.04
N VAL A 219 3.13 5.64 -25.29
CA VAL A 219 3.35 5.05 -23.95
C VAL A 219 2.26 5.43 -22.96
N ASP A 220 1.71 6.64 -23.04
CA ASP A 220 0.60 7.11 -22.20
C ASP A 220 -0.68 6.28 -22.41
N SER A 221 -0.92 5.75 -23.60
CA SER A 221 -2.13 4.95 -23.89
C SER A 221 -2.10 3.53 -23.29
N VAL A 222 -0.91 3.04 -22.91
CA VAL A 222 -0.72 1.72 -22.28
C VAL A 222 -0.37 1.82 -20.79
N ALA A 223 -0.11 3.04 -20.31
CA ALA A 223 0.21 3.33 -18.92
C ALA A 223 -1.08 3.44 -18.10
N GLU A 224 -1.62 2.27 -17.73
CA GLU A 224 -2.75 2.18 -16.81
C GLU A 224 -2.40 2.66 -15.39
N SER A 225 -3.41 3.07 -14.63
CA SER A 225 -3.25 3.46 -13.23
C SER A 225 -3.76 2.37 -12.26
N GLY A 226 -3.32 2.43 -11.00
CA GLY A 226 -3.78 1.53 -9.95
C GLY A 226 -3.54 0.03 -10.26
N PRO A 227 -4.48 -0.86 -9.90
CA PRO A 227 -4.36 -2.29 -10.18
C PRO A 227 -4.25 -2.63 -11.68
N GLY A 228 -4.80 -1.79 -12.56
CA GLY A 228 -4.77 -2.01 -14.02
C GLY A 228 -3.36 -2.14 -14.57
N LEU A 229 -2.41 -1.35 -14.05
CA LEU A 229 -1.01 -1.45 -14.44
C LEU A 229 -0.43 -2.86 -14.23
N ALA A 230 -0.66 -3.43 -13.05
CA ALA A 230 -0.09 -4.71 -12.64
C ALA A 230 -0.87 -5.93 -13.17
N PHE A 231 -2.20 -5.82 -13.33
CA PHE A 231 -3.06 -6.96 -13.66
C PHE A 231 -3.64 -6.93 -15.09
N ILE A 232 -3.44 -5.84 -15.83
CA ILE A 232 -3.84 -5.71 -17.24
C ILE A 232 -2.60 -5.43 -18.10
N ALA A 233 -1.97 -4.26 -17.94
CA ALA A 233 -0.90 -3.81 -18.84
C ALA A 233 0.33 -4.73 -18.81
N TYR A 234 0.83 -5.08 -17.62
CA TYR A 234 1.98 -5.98 -17.48
C TYR A 234 1.74 -7.41 -17.99
N PRO A 235 0.63 -8.08 -17.64
CA PRO A 235 0.27 -9.39 -18.20
C PRO A 235 0.16 -9.35 -19.73
N GLN A 236 -0.39 -8.27 -20.27
CA GLN A 236 -0.49 -8.05 -21.71
C GLN A 236 0.90 -7.92 -22.35
N ALA A 237 1.80 -7.12 -21.76
CA ALA A 237 3.17 -6.96 -22.26
C ALA A 237 3.99 -8.25 -22.17
N THR A 238 3.89 -8.99 -21.06
CA THR A 238 4.60 -10.26 -20.87
C THR A 238 4.12 -11.36 -21.82
N ALA A 239 2.83 -11.38 -22.17
CA ALA A 239 2.27 -12.29 -23.17
C ALA A 239 2.85 -12.08 -24.58
N MET A 240 3.35 -10.87 -24.90
CA MET A 240 4.01 -10.57 -26.18
C MET A 240 5.49 -10.95 -26.21
N MET A 241 6.08 -11.35 -25.07
CA MET A 241 7.49 -11.71 -24.98
C MET A 241 7.71 -13.18 -25.36
N PRO A 242 8.89 -13.55 -25.90
CA PRO A 242 9.28 -14.94 -25.99
C PRO A 242 9.37 -15.57 -24.60
N VAL A 243 8.90 -16.81 -24.47
CA VAL A 243 8.79 -17.55 -23.19
C VAL A 243 7.95 -16.77 -22.16
N PRO A 244 6.70 -16.42 -22.50
CA PRO A 244 5.91 -15.47 -21.73
C PRO A 244 5.60 -15.94 -20.30
N GLN A 245 5.52 -17.26 -20.07
CA GLN A 245 5.32 -17.86 -18.75
C GLN A 245 6.45 -17.50 -17.77
N LEU A 246 7.72 -17.52 -18.23
CA LEU A 246 8.87 -17.23 -17.37
C LEU A 246 8.80 -15.80 -16.81
N TRP A 247 8.57 -14.82 -17.69
CA TRP A 247 8.52 -13.41 -17.32
C TRP A 247 7.32 -13.11 -16.41
N THR A 248 6.19 -13.71 -16.73
CA THR A 248 4.98 -13.61 -15.92
C THR A 248 5.19 -14.18 -14.51
N VAL A 249 5.78 -15.38 -14.40
CA VAL A 249 6.09 -16.00 -13.10
C VAL A 249 7.05 -15.12 -12.31
N CYS A 250 8.12 -14.61 -12.92
CA CYS A 250 9.06 -13.69 -12.26
C CYS A 250 8.34 -12.43 -11.75
N PHE A 251 7.47 -11.84 -12.56
CA PHE A 251 6.73 -10.63 -12.21
C PHE A 251 5.76 -10.85 -11.05
N PHE A 252 4.88 -11.86 -11.12
CA PHE A 252 3.91 -12.09 -10.04
C PHE A 252 4.56 -12.64 -8.77
N LEU A 253 5.61 -13.45 -8.88
CA LEU A 253 6.40 -13.86 -7.72
C LEU A 253 7.04 -12.65 -7.03
N MET A 254 7.61 -11.73 -7.80
CA MET A 254 8.14 -10.46 -7.28
C MET A 254 7.03 -9.64 -6.59
N LEU A 255 5.87 -9.47 -7.22
CA LEU A 255 4.75 -8.73 -6.63
C LEU A 255 4.25 -9.36 -5.31
N ILE A 256 4.18 -10.69 -5.23
CA ILE A 256 3.83 -11.39 -4.00
C ILE A 256 4.86 -11.08 -2.91
N LEU A 257 6.16 -11.22 -3.21
CA LEU A 257 7.22 -11.00 -2.23
C LEU A 257 7.31 -9.54 -1.79
N LEU A 258 7.05 -8.57 -2.67
CA LEU A 258 6.97 -7.15 -2.29
C LEU A 258 5.79 -6.85 -1.37
N THR A 259 4.61 -7.44 -1.65
CA THR A 259 3.39 -7.14 -0.89
C THR A 259 3.31 -7.90 0.43
N VAL A 260 3.97 -9.05 0.53
CA VAL A 260 3.85 -9.93 1.69
C VAL A 260 4.50 -9.33 2.94
N ASP A 261 5.65 -8.66 2.79
CA ASP A 261 6.37 -8.07 3.92
C ASP A 261 5.59 -6.91 4.54
N THR A 262 5.05 -6.00 3.72
CA THR A 262 4.18 -4.92 4.20
C THR A 262 2.96 -5.48 4.94
N HIS A 263 2.36 -6.55 4.41
CA HIS A 263 1.22 -7.20 5.04
C HIS A 263 1.59 -7.81 6.41
N PHE A 264 2.69 -8.55 6.50
CA PHE A 264 3.16 -9.16 7.75
C PHE A 264 3.40 -8.11 8.84
N VAL A 265 4.17 -7.07 8.51
CA VAL A 265 4.55 -6.05 9.48
C VAL A 265 3.34 -5.22 9.93
N THR A 266 2.39 -4.95 9.05
CA THR A 266 1.16 -4.21 9.41
C THR A 266 0.32 -4.99 10.42
N VAL A 267 0.07 -6.29 10.16
CA VAL A 267 -0.69 -7.14 11.08
C VAL A 267 0.07 -7.33 12.40
N GLU A 268 1.38 -7.53 12.34
CA GLU A 268 2.24 -7.62 13.52
C GLU A 268 2.21 -6.33 14.36
N SER A 269 2.09 -5.16 13.72
CA SER A 269 2.00 -3.87 14.40
C SER A 269 0.71 -3.78 15.22
N VAL A 270 -0.43 -4.15 14.64
CA VAL A 270 -1.72 -4.20 15.37
C VAL A 270 -1.64 -5.20 16.54
N ILE A 271 -1.11 -6.39 16.29
CA ILE A 271 -0.98 -7.44 17.31
C ILE A 271 -0.07 -6.99 18.46
N THR A 272 1.06 -6.35 18.16
CA THR A 272 2.00 -5.86 19.17
C THR A 272 1.37 -4.75 19.99
N SER A 273 0.74 -3.75 19.35
CA SER A 273 0.06 -2.65 20.04
C SER A 273 -1.02 -3.15 21.01
N VAL A 274 -1.84 -4.12 20.60
CA VAL A 274 -2.86 -4.71 21.49
C VAL A 274 -2.23 -5.56 22.60
N SER A 275 -1.15 -6.28 22.30
CA SER A 275 -0.45 -7.11 23.29
C SER A 275 0.19 -6.26 24.40
N ASP A 276 0.77 -5.12 24.05
CA ASP A 276 1.41 -4.19 24.98
C ASP A 276 0.42 -3.50 25.93
N LEU A 277 -0.85 -3.39 25.53
CA LEU A 277 -1.92 -2.85 26.36
C LEU A 277 -2.40 -3.83 27.43
N PHE A 278 -2.34 -5.13 27.13
CA PHE A 278 -2.81 -6.21 28.03
C PHE A 278 -1.73 -7.28 28.24
N PRO A 279 -0.55 -6.91 28.78
CA PRO A 279 0.60 -7.81 28.84
C PRO A 279 0.32 -9.06 29.69
N ARG A 280 -0.48 -8.92 30.76
CA ARG A 280 -0.88 -10.04 31.64
C ARG A 280 -1.72 -11.11 30.91
N LEU A 281 -2.45 -10.73 29.86
CA LEU A 281 -3.31 -11.65 29.12
C LEU A 281 -2.52 -12.39 28.03
N PHE A 282 -1.68 -11.68 27.29
CA PHE A 282 -1.08 -12.16 26.05
C PHE A 282 0.37 -12.67 26.16
N HIS A 283 1.15 -12.30 27.20
CA HIS A 283 2.55 -12.78 27.36
C HIS A 283 2.69 -14.19 27.95
N ALA A 284 1.59 -14.86 28.32
CA ALA A 284 1.68 -16.24 28.79
C ALA A 284 1.97 -17.20 27.61
N ALA A 285 2.76 -18.25 27.86
CA ALA A 285 3.17 -19.21 26.83
C ALA A 285 1.97 -19.78 26.06
N GLY A 286 2.03 -19.76 24.72
CA GLY A 286 0.97 -20.25 23.83
C GLY A 286 -0.20 -19.28 23.61
N ARG A 287 -0.38 -18.25 24.43
CA ARG A 287 -1.50 -17.31 24.29
C ARG A 287 -1.29 -16.29 23.18
N HIS A 288 -0.05 -15.90 22.92
CA HIS A 288 0.29 -15.02 21.81
C HIS A 288 -0.03 -15.70 20.48
N GLU A 289 0.38 -16.96 20.30
CA GLU A 289 0.13 -17.75 19.09
C GLU A 289 -1.37 -17.93 18.83
N ILE A 290 -2.17 -18.16 19.89
CA ILE A 290 -3.63 -18.25 19.79
C ILE A 290 -4.23 -16.88 19.44
N PHE A 291 -3.74 -15.79 20.04
CA PHE A 291 -4.21 -14.44 19.74
C PHE A 291 -3.96 -14.06 18.28
N VAL A 292 -2.75 -14.33 17.76
CA VAL A 292 -2.41 -14.14 16.34
C VAL A 292 -3.38 -14.96 15.46
N LEU A 293 -3.65 -16.22 15.81
CA LEU A 293 -4.57 -17.07 15.06
C LEU A 293 -5.98 -16.48 15.00
N VAL A 294 -6.49 -15.99 16.14
CA VAL A 294 -7.82 -15.37 16.22
C VAL A 294 -7.89 -14.12 15.36
N ILE A 295 -6.86 -13.27 15.40
CA ILE A 295 -6.80 -12.05 14.57
C ILE A 295 -6.74 -12.39 13.08
N CYS A 296 -5.83 -13.29 12.67
CA CYS A 296 -5.73 -13.72 11.27
C CYS A 296 -7.02 -14.36 10.76
N THR A 297 -7.66 -15.20 11.59
CA THR A 297 -8.93 -15.85 11.24
C THR A 297 -10.06 -14.84 11.11
N SER A 298 -10.13 -13.85 12.00
CA SER A 298 -11.14 -12.79 11.96
C SER A 298 -10.99 -11.94 10.70
N PHE A 299 -9.77 -11.52 10.37
CA PHE A 299 -9.53 -10.75 9.15
C PHE A 299 -9.70 -11.59 7.87
N PHE A 300 -9.46 -12.90 7.90
CA PHE A 300 -9.80 -13.79 6.79
C PHE A 300 -11.30 -13.71 6.47
N PHE A 301 -12.17 -13.85 7.47
CA PHE A 301 -13.62 -13.75 7.25
C PHE A 301 -14.06 -12.37 6.80
N LEU A 302 -13.48 -11.29 7.35
CA LEU A 302 -13.77 -9.93 6.89
C LEU A 302 -13.36 -9.74 5.41
N HIS A 303 -12.18 -10.21 5.03
CA HIS A 303 -11.67 -10.10 3.66
C HIS A 303 -12.36 -11.01 2.65
N LEU A 304 -13.24 -11.94 3.06
CA LEU A 304 -14.08 -12.69 2.11
C LEU A 304 -15.00 -11.76 1.31
N THR A 305 -15.45 -10.65 1.91
CA THR A 305 -16.27 -9.64 1.23
C THR A 305 -15.57 -9.04 0.00
N LEU A 306 -14.24 -9.01 0.01
CA LEU A 306 -13.40 -8.37 -1.01
C LEU A 306 -12.96 -9.33 -2.12
N VAL A 307 -13.25 -10.62 -1.98
CA VAL A 307 -13.07 -11.64 -3.03
C VAL A 307 -14.42 -12.09 -3.61
N THR A 308 -15.46 -11.28 -3.43
CA THR A 308 -16.75 -11.43 -4.11
C THR A 308 -16.69 -10.82 -5.52
N GLU A 309 -17.71 -11.07 -6.33
CA GLU A 309 -17.90 -10.46 -7.66
C GLU A 309 -17.95 -8.92 -7.59
N GLY A 310 -18.57 -8.36 -6.54
CA GLY A 310 -18.54 -6.93 -6.24
C GLY A 310 -17.32 -6.46 -5.41
N GLY A 311 -16.35 -7.34 -5.16
CA GLY A 311 -15.23 -7.10 -4.26
C GLY A 311 -14.32 -5.94 -4.69
N ILE A 312 -14.20 -5.68 -6.00
CA ILE A 312 -13.41 -4.55 -6.51
C ILE A 312 -13.99 -3.19 -6.10
N TYR A 313 -15.32 -3.06 -6.02
CA TYR A 313 -15.98 -1.83 -5.57
C TYR A 313 -15.73 -1.60 -4.07
N VAL A 314 -15.81 -2.66 -3.27
CA VAL A 314 -15.47 -2.58 -1.84
C VAL A 314 -13.99 -2.24 -1.67
N PHE A 315 -13.11 -2.86 -2.45
CA PHE A 315 -11.68 -2.58 -2.44
C PHE A 315 -11.40 -1.10 -2.73
N GLN A 316 -11.96 -0.54 -3.79
CA GLN A 316 -11.72 0.85 -4.15
C GLN A 316 -12.35 1.83 -3.16
N LEU A 317 -13.50 1.50 -2.56
CA LEU A 317 -14.06 2.30 -1.47
C LEU A 317 -13.08 2.37 -0.28
N ILE A 318 -12.51 1.23 0.11
CA ILE A 318 -11.52 1.16 1.19
C ILE A 318 -10.21 1.85 0.80
N ASP A 319 -9.74 1.67 -0.43
CA ASP A 319 -8.50 2.27 -0.94
C ASP A 319 -8.61 3.80 -0.98
N TYR A 320 -9.76 4.30 -1.43
CA TYR A 320 -10.01 5.74 -1.53
C TYR A 320 -10.28 6.42 -0.18
N TYR A 321 -11.08 5.80 0.71
CA TYR A 321 -11.52 6.44 1.96
C TYR A 321 -10.86 5.91 3.24
N GLY A 322 -10.29 4.71 3.23
CA GLY A 322 -9.83 4.02 4.42
C GLY A 322 -8.60 4.67 5.05
N CYS A 323 -7.57 4.93 4.25
CA CYS A 323 -6.38 5.66 4.68
C CYS A 323 -6.12 6.83 3.73
N THR A 324 -6.95 7.88 3.84
CA THR A 324 -6.82 9.07 2.98
C THR A 324 -5.54 9.85 3.28
N ARG A 325 -5.10 10.65 2.30
CA ARG A 325 -4.09 11.71 2.50
C ARG A 325 -4.43 12.59 3.70
N ALA A 326 -5.70 12.97 3.84
CA ALA A 326 -6.18 13.78 4.96
C ALA A 326 -5.95 13.12 6.32
N CYS A 327 -6.17 11.81 6.44
CA CYS A 327 -5.91 11.07 7.67
C CYS A 327 -4.42 11.15 8.02
N GLN A 328 -3.52 10.86 7.07
CA GLN A 328 -2.08 10.89 7.32
C GLN A 328 -1.58 12.29 7.68
N ASP A 329 -2.02 13.31 6.96
CA ASP A 329 -1.63 14.70 7.23
C ASP A 329 -2.10 15.15 8.61
N PHE A 330 -3.34 14.85 8.98
CA PHE A 330 -3.87 15.16 10.30
C PHE A 330 -3.07 14.46 11.41
N MET A 331 -2.76 13.17 11.21
CA MET A 331 -1.97 12.38 12.14
C MET A 331 -0.53 12.89 12.25
N ALA A 332 0.08 13.31 11.14
CA ALA A 332 1.39 13.94 11.11
C ALA A 332 1.43 15.22 11.94
N VAL A 333 0.42 16.09 11.80
CA VAL A 333 0.27 17.31 12.60
C VAL A 333 0.16 16.96 14.08
N CYS A 334 -0.74 16.03 14.44
CA CYS A 334 -0.95 15.61 15.82
C CYS A 334 0.33 15.05 16.46
N GLN A 335 1.04 14.16 15.76
CA GLN A 335 2.28 13.55 16.24
C GLN A 335 3.40 14.59 16.40
N CYS A 336 3.56 15.51 15.45
CA CYS A 336 4.54 16.60 15.54
C CYS A 336 4.24 17.54 16.70
N VAL A 337 2.97 17.93 16.90
CA VAL A 337 2.56 18.80 18.02
C VAL A 337 2.79 18.08 19.36
N ALA A 338 2.39 16.81 19.46
CA ALA A 338 2.59 16.02 20.67
C ALA A 338 4.08 15.88 21.02
N MET A 339 4.92 15.54 20.05
CA MET A 339 6.35 15.31 20.25
C MET A 339 7.15 16.60 20.45
N ALA A 340 7.02 17.58 19.54
CA ALA A 340 7.88 18.76 19.52
C ALA A 340 7.42 19.88 20.47
N TRP A 341 6.12 19.99 20.74
CA TRP A 341 5.55 21.09 21.53
C TRP A 341 5.04 20.67 22.90
N ILE A 342 4.27 19.58 22.98
CA ILE A 342 3.72 19.11 24.27
C ILE A 342 4.78 18.38 25.09
N PHE A 343 5.48 17.41 24.50
CA PHE A 343 6.57 16.69 25.17
C PHE A 343 7.87 17.50 25.24
N GLY A 344 8.11 18.31 24.21
CA GLY A 344 9.23 19.26 24.11
C GLY A 344 10.36 18.73 23.25
N GLY A 345 10.61 19.40 22.11
CA GLY A 345 11.62 18.99 21.13
C GLY A 345 13.07 18.94 21.65
N ASP A 346 13.40 19.78 22.64
CA ASP A 346 14.71 19.73 23.33
C ASP A 346 14.87 18.45 24.15
N ARG A 347 13.81 18.04 24.86
CA ARG A 347 13.81 16.79 25.61
C ARG A 347 13.93 15.60 24.66
N PHE A 348 13.20 15.61 23.56
CA PHE A 348 13.28 14.56 22.55
C PHE A 348 14.69 14.47 21.94
N SER A 349 15.32 15.62 21.66
CA SER A 349 16.70 15.67 21.15
C SER A 349 17.72 15.10 22.13
N ASN A 350 17.54 15.35 23.43
CA ASN A 350 18.38 14.78 24.48
C ASN A 350 18.22 13.26 24.60
N ILE A 351 17.00 12.73 24.40
CA ILE A 351 16.77 11.27 24.37
C ILE A 351 17.51 10.65 23.19
N ILE A 352 17.44 11.25 22.01
CA ILE A 352 18.17 10.73 20.85
C ILE A 352 19.69 10.78 21.07
N LYS A 353 20.20 11.82 21.73
CA LYS A 353 21.61 11.88 22.14
C LYS A 353 21.98 10.79 23.12
N ASP A 354 21.12 10.49 24.08
CA ASP A 354 21.33 9.41 25.04
C ASP A 354 21.39 8.03 24.36
N MET A 355 20.51 7.80 23.39
CA MET A 355 20.49 6.55 22.60
C MET A 355 21.68 6.43 21.64
N THR A 356 21.99 7.47 20.86
CA THR A 356 22.93 7.39 19.73
C THR A 356 24.33 7.95 20.04
N GLY A 357 24.49 8.61 21.18
CA GLY A 357 25.70 9.35 21.55
C GLY A 357 25.87 10.70 20.82
N GLN A 358 24.98 11.04 19.87
CA GLN A 358 25.09 12.25 19.05
C GLN A 358 23.82 13.10 19.12
N MET A 359 23.98 14.43 19.19
CA MET A 359 22.82 15.33 19.14
C MET A 359 22.23 15.37 17.73
N PRO A 360 20.89 15.36 17.58
CA PRO A 360 20.27 15.64 16.29
C PRO A 360 20.73 16.97 15.72
N CYS A 361 20.92 16.98 14.41
CA CYS A 361 21.08 18.22 13.67
C CYS A 361 19.89 19.16 13.94
N ALA A 362 20.17 20.45 14.13
CA ALA A 362 19.13 21.47 14.34
C ALA A 362 18.11 21.51 13.19
N PHE A 363 18.49 21.10 11.99
CA PHE A 363 17.60 20.93 10.85
C PHE A 363 16.41 20.01 11.16
N PHE A 364 16.65 18.82 11.73
CA PHE A 364 15.58 17.91 12.13
C PHE A 364 14.68 18.55 13.18
N LYS A 365 15.28 19.32 14.10
CA LYS A 365 14.54 20.04 15.13
C LYS A 365 13.58 21.09 14.54
N VAL A 366 14.02 21.82 13.52
CA VAL A 366 13.18 22.78 12.78
C VAL A 366 12.11 22.04 11.99
N CYS A 367 12.45 20.90 11.37
CA CYS A 367 11.53 20.10 10.57
C CYS A 367 10.33 19.62 11.39
N TRP A 368 10.55 18.86 12.47
CA TRP A 368 9.45 18.30 13.26
C TRP A 368 8.69 19.35 14.08
N LYS A 369 9.29 20.54 14.30
CA LYS A 369 8.65 21.59 15.12
C LYS A 369 7.80 22.53 14.29
N TYR A 370 8.23 22.84 13.07
CA TYR A 370 7.61 23.88 12.25
C TYR A 370 7.29 23.41 10.82
N ILE A 371 8.26 22.86 10.09
CA ILE A 371 8.10 22.62 8.65
C ILE A 371 7.07 21.52 8.37
N ILE A 372 7.26 20.33 8.96
CA ILE A 372 6.37 19.19 8.77
C ILE A 372 4.92 19.51 9.19
N PRO A 373 4.65 20.02 10.41
CA PRO A 373 3.28 20.33 10.79
C PRO A 373 2.66 21.43 9.93
N LEU A 374 3.43 22.42 9.47
CA LEU A 374 2.91 23.46 8.58
C LEU A 374 2.54 22.91 7.20
N LEU A 375 3.44 22.17 6.56
CA LEU A 375 3.20 21.59 5.23
C LEU A 375 2.06 20.57 5.26
N SER A 376 2.01 19.72 6.29
CA SER A 376 0.93 18.73 6.46
C SER A 376 -0.40 19.43 6.70
N LEU A 377 -0.44 20.53 7.48
CA LEU A 377 -1.66 21.31 7.68
C LEU A 377 -2.15 21.99 6.39
N ILE A 378 -1.23 22.52 5.57
CA ILE A 378 -1.58 23.10 4.27
C ILE A 378 -2.15 22.02 3.35
N SER A 379 -1.48 20.87 3.23
CA SER A 379 -1.94 19.73 2.43
C SER A 379 -3.33 19.24 2.89
N PHE A 380 -3.53 19.12 4.21
CA PHE A 380 -4.81 18.76 4.80
C PHE A 380 -5.93 19.73 4.41
N VAL A 381 -5.69 21.04 4.52
CA VAL A 381 -6.69 22.06 4.15
C VAL A 381 -7.01 22.02 2.66
N LEU A 382 -6.00 21.86 1.80
CA LEU A 382 -6.21 21.76 0.35
C LEU A 382 -7.01 20.51 -0.03
N TYR A 383 -6.73 19.36 0.59
CA TYR A 383 -7.51 18.14 0.39
C TYR A 383 -8.99 18.34 0.74
N LEU A 384 -9.31 19.08 1.79
CA LEU A 384 -10.69 19.36 2.19
C LEU A 384 -11.41 20.32 1.21
N VAL A 385 -10.66 21.22 0.56
CA VAL A 385 -11.21 22.19 -0.40
C VAL A 385 -11.47 21.54 -1.75
N ASP A 386 -10.54 20.73 -2.25
CA ASP A 386 -10.60 20.11 -3.58
C ASP A 386 -11.21 18.70 -3.58
N TYR A 387 -12.09 18.41 -2.62
CA TYR A 387 -12.71 17.10 -2.50
C TYR A 387 -13.52 16.70 -3.76
N GLN A 388 -13.20 15.54 -4.33
CA GLN A 388 -13.93 14.93 -5.43
C GLN A 388 -14.64 13.66 -4.95
N HIS A 389 -15.76 13.31 -5.60
CA HIS A 389 -16.46 12.07 -5.32
C HIS A 389 -15.75 10.89 -6.00
N LEU A 390 -15.70 9.74 -5.33
CA LEU A 390 -15.14 8.51 -5.89
C LEU A 390 -15.94 8.05 -7.12
N LYS A 391 -15.24 7.72 -8.21
CA LYS A 391 -15.80 7.17 -9.45
C LYS A 391 -14.93 6.02 -9.96
N ILE A 392 -15.53 5.07 -10.67
CA ILE A 392 -14.80 4.02 -11.41
C ILE A 392 -15.00 4.21 -12.90
N ASN A 393 -13.90 4.24 -13.67
CA ASN A 393 -13.89 4.30 -15.13
C ASN A 393 -14.82 5.39 -15.70
N ASP A 394 -14.96 6.51 -14.98
CA ASP A 394 -15.89 7.62 -15.24
C ASP A 394 -17.38 7.25 -15.48
N SER A 395 -17.76 5.99 -15.29
CA SER A 395 -19.06 5.42 -15.66
C SER A 395 -19.87 4.95 -14.47
N TYR A 396 -19.21 4.44 -13.42
CA TYR A 396 -19.87 4.04 -12.19
C TYR A 396 -19.72 5.10 -11.09
N VAL A 397 -20.85 5.57 -10.57
CA VAL A 397 -20.94 6.50 -9.46
C VAL A 397 -21.40 5.75 -8.21
N TYR A 398 -20.66 5.89 -7.12
CA TYR A 398 -21.00 5.24 -5.86
C TYR A 398 -22.28 5.83 -5.25
N PRO A 399 -23.16 4.99 -4.67
CA PRO A 399 -24.37 5.46 -4.00
C PRO A 399 -24.03 6.26 -2.73
N ASP A 400 -24.92 7.16 -2.32
CA ASP A 400 -24.68 8.06 -1.19
C ASP A 400 -24.37 7.35 0.13
N TRP A 401 -24.96 6.18 0.36
CA TRP A 401 -24.67 5.37 1.55
C TRP A 401 -23.22 4.85 1.56
N ALA A 402 -22.65 4.55 0.39
CA ALA A 402 -21.27 4.10 0.27
C ALA A 402 -20.30 5.26 0.51
N ASN A 403 -20.63 6.46 -0.01
CA ASN A 403 -19.88 7.67 0.29
C ASN A 403 -19.93 8.02 1.79
N ALA A 404 -21.10 7.89 2.42
CA ALA A 404 -21.26 8.08 3.87
C ALA A 404 -20.42 7.05 4.65
N LEU A 405 -20.43 5.78 4.23
CA LEU A 405 -19.58 4.74 4.81
C LEU A 405 -18.09 5.12 4.68
N GLY A 406 -17.66 5.55 3.49
CA GLY A 406 -16.29 6.03 3.25
C GLY A 406 -15.89 7.16 4.21
N TRP A 407 -16.72 8.20 4.32
CA TRP A 407 -16.48 9.29 5.27
C TRP A 407 -16.46 8.83 6.73
N THR A 408 -17.30 7.87 7.13
CA THR A 408 -17.23 7.29 8.47
C THR A 408 -15.91 6.56 8.71
N MET A 409 -15.36 5.87 7.71
CA MET A 409 -14.04 5.25 7.79
C MET A 409 -12.94 6.31 7.97
N THR A 410 -12.93 7.35 7.14
CA THR A 410 -11.98 8.47 7.26
C THR A 410 -12.08 9.16 8.63
N LEU A 411 -13.29 9.46 9.09
CA LEU A 411 -13.50 10.13 10.38
C LEU A 411 -13.19 9.24 11.58
N SER A 412 -13.28 7.91 11.43
CA SER A 412 -13.01 6.97 12.52
C SER A 412 -11.57 7.09 13.03
N SER A 413 -10.58 7.31 12.17
CA SER A 413 -9.19 7.50 12.57
C SER A 413 -8.93 8.93 13.07
N VAL A 414 -9.41 9.95 12.34
CA VAL A 414 -9.21 11.37 12.66
C VAL A 414 -9.82 11.75 14.00
N LEU A 415 -11.05 11.29 14.29
CA LEU A 415 -11.76 11.65 15.52
C LEU A 415 -11.26 10.91 16.76
N MET A 416 -10.53 9.81 16.64
CA MET A 416 -10.01 9.09 17.81
C MET A 416 -9.10 9.96 18.67
N VAL A 417 -8.28 10.82 18.05
CA VAL A 417 -7.36 11.72 18.76
C VAL A 417 -8.09 12.71 19.67
N PRO A 418 -9.02 13.56 19.17
CA PRO A 418 -9.74 14.50 20.02
C PRO A 418 -10.70 13.79 21.00
N LEU A 419 -11.37 12.71 20.60
CA LEU A 419 -12.28 11.99 21.48
C LEU A 419 -11.55 11.38 22.68
N TRP A 420 -10.38 10.78 22.45
CA TRP A 420 -9.56 10.24 23.52
C TRP A 420 -9.02 11.34 24.44
N ALA A 421 -8.53 12.45 23.86
CA ALA A 421 -8.08 13.60 24.62
C ALA A 421 -9.19 14.13 25.55
N ALA A 422 -10.42 14.26 25.04
CA ALA A 422 -11.59 14.66 25.82
C ALA A 422 -11.93 13.65 26.93
N GLY A 423 -11.87 12.36 26.64
CA GLY A 423 -12.16 11.29 27.62
C GLY A 423 -11.17 11.20 28.79
N GLN A 424 -9.92 11.64 28.60
CA GLN A 424 -8.90 11.63 29.66
C GLN A 424 -8.90 12.89 30.54
N MET A 425 -9.48 14.01 30.07
CA MET A 425 -9.53 15.26 30.84
C MET A 425 -10.19 15.13 32.22
N PRO A 426 -11.33 14.42 32.40
CA PRO A 426 -11.97 14.29 33.71
C PRO A 426 -11.11 13.56 34.75
N LYS A 427 -10.43 12.47 34.34
CA LYS A 427 -9.53 11.70 35.21
C LYS A 427 -8.33 12.54 35.65
N ARG A 428 -7.81 13.35 34.73
CA ARG A 428 -6.69 14.26 35.00
C ARG A 428 -7.09 15.37 35.98
N MET A 429 -8.27 15.95 35.80
CA MET A 429 -8.79 16.97 36.70
C MET A 429 -9.03 16.43 38.12
N GLN A 430 -9.34 15.14 38.26
CA GLN A 430 -9.40 14.46 39.56
C GLN A 430 -8.01 14.22 40.18
N SER A 431 -7.02 13.78 39.40
CA SER A 431 -5.63 13.61 39.86
C SER A 431 -5.02 14.94 40.32
N PHE A 432 -5.21 16.02 39.54
CA PHE A 432 -4.80 17.38 39.91
C PHE A 432 -5.49 17.88 41.19
N ARG A 433 -6.77 17.56 41.39
CA ARG A 433 -7.49 17.86 42.65
C ARG A 433 -6.98 17.05 43.85
N GLN A 434 -6.34 15.90 43.62
CA GLN A 434 -5.81 15.03 44.67
C GLN A 434 -4.32 15.27 44.98
N GLY A 435 -3.66 16.24 44.32
CA GLY A 435 -2.29 16.64 44.65
C GLY A 435 -1.23 15.56 44.38
N GLN A 436 -1.54 14.54 43.58
CA GLN A 436 -0.56 13.54 43.15
C GLN A 436 0.25 14.08 41.97
N GLU A 437 1.20 14.98 42.25
CA GLU A 437 2.30 15.21 41.31
C GLU A 437 3.20 13.98 41.35
N HIS A 438 3.23 13.13 40.32
CA HIS A 438 4.40 12.26 40.10
C HIS A 438 4.66 11.97 38.62
N LEU A 439 5.95 12.04 38.28
CA LEU A 439 6.64 11.88 36.99
C LEU A 439 6.33 10.60 36.17
N GLN A 440 5.36 9.77 36.58
CA GLN A 440 4.99 8.53 35.90
C GLN A 440 4.00 8.75 34.73
N GLU A 441 3.37 9.93 34.67
CA GLU A 441 2.23 10.22 33.79
C GLU A 441 2.56 10.66 32.35
N GLN A 442 3.78 11.15 32.07
CA GLN A 442 4.17 11.51 30.68
C GLN A 442 4.53 10.30 29.81
N LYS A 443 5.02 9.22 30.43
CA LYS A 443 5.27 7.95 29.72
C LYS A 443 3.97 7.35 29.19
N HIS A 444 2.88 7.43 29.95
CA HIS A 444 1.59 6.90 29.49
C HIS A 444 0.94 7.74 28.39
N ILE A 445 1.03 9.08 28.43
CA ILE A 445 0.37 9.91 27.40
C ILE A 445 1.09 9.81 26.05
N VAL A 446 2.42 9.84 26.00
CA VAL A 446 3.15 9.73 24.74
C VAL A 446 3.12 8.31 24.20
N THR A 447 3.27 7.30 25.07
CA THR A 447 3.17 5.89 24.64
C THR A 447 1.75 5.55 24.18
N TYR A 448 0.69 6.06 24.81
CA TYR A 448 -0.69 5.72 24.40
C TYR A 448 -1.20 6.57 23.23
N ILE A 449 -0.77 7.83 23.10
CA ILE A 449 -0.99 8.58 21.86
C ILE A 449 -0.30 7.84 20.72
N ILE A 450 0.93 7.35 20.88
CA ILE A 450 1.63 6.60 19.82
C ILE A 450 1.02 5.20 19.56
N VAL A 451 0.54 4.49 20.58
CA VAL A 451 0.00 3.11 20.49
C VAL A 451 -1.45 3.03 20.00
N TYR A 452 -2.25 4.09 20.12
CA TYR A 452 -3.65 4.14 19.62
C TYR A 452 -3.85 5.09 18.42
N LEU A 453 -2.78 5.76 17.97
CA LEU A 453 -2.70 6.35 16.63
C LEU A 453 -2.30 5.29 15.57
N LEU A 454 -2.07 4.05 16.00
CA LEU A 454 -1.99 2.78 15.27
C LEU A 454 -3.37 2.13 15.23
#